data_AF-A0A7H0GLM6-F1
#
_entry.id   AF-A0A7H0GLM6-F1
#
_cell.length_a   1.000
_cell.length_b   1.000
_cell.length_c   1.000
_cell.angle_alpha   90.00
_cell.angle_beta   90.00
_cell.angle_gamma   90.00
#
_symmetry.space_group_name_H-M   'P 1'
#
loop_
_entity.id
_entity.type
_entity.pdbx_description
1 polymer ?
#
loop_
_entity_poly.entity_id
_entity_poly.type
_entity_poly.pdbx_seq_one_letter_code
_entity_poly.pdbx_strand_id
1 'polypeptide(L)'
;MWLQRLDLNSLGISKNPLMLLGSMRTLGVAAAATGLLTIFFPQTRRAHLLALPITLLAYLLIWQQFFPLGRYLLPILPLAAVLCALLVHAFVPQGWLERRSSNISKVMGTPLQILLLCGLLFAASKASIEIFAEKAATWQATLASRGGYEVFRVASERKKTPQEQIVQIGFENGIYFYDGVTIGDWFGIGRYSQFTRLNLDKPPYVGEIVAPQALLDAVSKFHVEMIAVNAGRFQFEPDKYRTLFEVEAVTPTAYLLRPKARID
;
A
#
# COMPACT_ATOMS: atom_id res chain seq x y z
N MET A 1 12.15 -0.95 -12.09
CA MET A 1 11.77 0.46 -12.36
C MET A 1 10.41 0.60 -13.06
N TRP A 2 9.98 -0.35 -13.91
CA TRP A 2 8.66 -0.33 -14.58
C TRP A 2 7.46 -0.53 -13.63
N LEU A 3 7.54 -1.50 -12.70
CA LEU A 3 6.50 -1.72 -11.66
C LEU A 3 6.25 -0.47 -10.80
N GLN A 4 7.33 0.23 -10.40
CA GLN A 4 7.21 1.49 -9.68
C GLN A 4 6.52 2.59 -10.52
N ARG A 5 6.70 2.62 -11.84
CA ARG A 5 5.99 3.57 -12.72
C ARG A 5 4.50 3.21 -12.84
N LEU A 6 4.15 1.92 -12.88
CA LEU A 6 2.76 1.48 -12.89
C LEU A 6 2.04 1.85 -11.59
N ASP A 7 2.68 1.64 -10.44
CA ASP A 7 2.17 2.06 -9.13
C ASP A 7 2.02 3.57 -9.01
N LEU A 8 2.95 4.36 -9.56
CA LEU A 8 2.86 5.81 -9.55
C LEU A 8 1.76 6.34 -10.48
N ASN A 9 1.61 5.72 -11.65
CA ASN A 9 0.57 6.06 -12.61
C ASN A 9 -0.83 5.71 -12.09
N SER A 10 -0.98 4.60 -11.36
CA SER A 10 -2.26 4.23 -10.74
C SER A 10 -2.66 5.16 -9.59
N LEU A 11 -1.70 5.79 -8.93
CA LEU A 11 -1.94 6.78 -7.87
C LEU A 11 -1.98 8.23 -8.37
N GLY A 12 -1.67 8.50 -9.64
CA GLY A 12 -1.64 9.84 -10.22
C GLY A 12 -0.53 10.74 -9.67
N ILE A 13 0.59 10.16 -9.23
CA ILE A 13 1.67 10.90 -8.54
C ILE A 13 2.87 11.08 -9.46
N SER A 14 3.33 12.32 -9.59
CA SER A 14 4.49 12.71 -10.41
C SER A 14 5.80 12.64 -9.63
N LYS A 15 6.93 12.45 -10.32
CA LYS A 15 8.27 12.63 -9.74
C LYS A 15 8.75 14.09 -9.77
N ASN A 16 8.01 14.98 -10.41
CA ASN A 16 8.42 16.38 -10.56
C ASN A 16 8.36 17.09 -9.18
N PRO A 17 9.48 17.65 -8.68
CA PRO A 17 9.50 18.36 -7.39
C PRO A 17 8.55 19.56 -7.34
N LEU A 18 8.24 20.18 -8.48
CA LEU A 18 7.29 21.30 -8.56
C LEU A 18 5.85 20.85 -8.26
N MET A 19 5.55 19.55 -8.38
CA MET A 19 4.24 18.97 -8.08
C MET A 19 4.14 18.43 -6.65
N LEU A 20 5.07 18.78 -5.75
CA LEU A 20 5.11 18.28 -4.37
C LEU A 20 3.78 18.48 -3.64
N LEU A 21 3.25 19.71 -3.64
CA LEU A 21 1.97 20.03 -2.98
C LEU A 21 0.79 19.28 -3.59
N GLY A 22 0.76 19.11 -4.91
CA GLY A 22 -0.26 18.32 -5.61
C GLY A 22 -0.20 16.85 -5.20
N SER A 23 1.00 16.28 -5.19
CA SER A 23 1.25 14.88 -4.80
C SER A 23 0.88 14.62 -3.34
N MET A 24 1.20 15.55 -2.44
CA MET A 24 0.82 15.47 -1.03
C MET A 24 -0.69 15.62 -0.81
N ARG A 25 -1.40 16.42 -1.62
CA ARG A 25 -2.86 16.53 -1.57
C ARG A 25 -3.53 15.23 -2.01
N THR A 26 -3.08 14.64 -3.12
CA THR A 26 -3.60 13.34 -3.60
C THR A 26 -3.42 12.24 -2.54
N LEU A 27 -2.36 12.31 -1.74
CA LEU A 27 -2.08 11.38 -0.65
C LEU A 27 -2.73 11.74 0.69
N GLY A 28 -3.46 12.86 0.79
CA GLY A 28 -4.12 13.29 2.04
C GLY A 28 -3.17 13.79 3.14
N VAL A 29 -1.92 14.12 2.81
CA VAL A 29 -0.85 14.51 3.76
C VAL A 29 -0.38 15.94 3.56
N ALA A 30 -1.11 16.76 2.80
CA ALA A 30 -0.78 18.17 2.55
C ALA A 30 -0.60 18.99 3.84
N ALA A 31 -1.29 18.60 4.92
CA ALA A 31 -1.13 19.22 6.24
C ALA A 31 0.30 19.08 6.79
N ALA A 32 1.08 18.07 6.39
CA ALA A 32 2.48 17.94 6.80
C ALA A 32 3.36 19.08 6.25
N ALA A 33 3.02 19.63 5.08
CA ALA A 33 3.78 20.72 4.47
C ALA A 33 3.59 22.06 5.20
N THR A 34 2.50 22.25 5.97
CA THR A 34 2.27 23.50 6.69
C THR A 34 3.30 23.71 7.80
N GLY A 35 3.86 22.63 8.37
CA GLY A 35 4.97 22.70 9.32
C GLY A 35 6.22 23.43 8.79
N LEU A 36 6.42 23.48 7.46
CA LEU A 36 7.50 24.26 6.85
C LEU A 36 7.36 25.77 7.06
N LEU A 37 6.13 26.26 7.28
CA LEU A 37 5.87 27.68 7.51
C LEU A 37 6.47 28.19 8.81
N THR A 38 6.86 27.30 9.74
CA THR A 38 7.57 27.66 10.98
C THR A 38 8.82 28.49 10.73
N ILE A 39 9.48 28.37 9.57
CA ILE A 39 10.68 29.16 9.25
C ILE A 39 10.40 30.68 9.16
N PHE A 40 9.16 31.06 8.85
CA PHE A 40 8.78 32.46 8.70
C PHE A 40 8.59 33.18 10.04
N PHE A 41 8.47 32.45 11.15
CA PHE A 41 8.19 33.02 12.46
C PHE A 41 9.50 33.27 13.24
N PRO A 42 9.80 34.50 13.67
CA PRO A 42 11.04 34.81 14.37
C PRO A 42 11.23 34.00 15.67
N GLN A 43 10.14 33.68 16.35
CA GLN A 43 10.12 32.96 17.64
C GLN A 43 10.64 31.52 17.51
N THR A 44 10.51 30.92 16.33
CA THR A 44 10.96 29.56 16.00
C THR A 44 12.30 29.51 15.28
N ARG A 45 12.92 30.67 14.96
CA ARG A 45 14.23 30.78 14.28
C ARG A 45 15.43 30.57 15.21
N ARG A 46 15.33 29.69 16.21
CA ARG A 46 16.50 29.26 16.99
C ARG A 46 17.32 28.30 16.13
N ALA A 47 18.65 28.41 16.12
CA ALA A 47 19.52 27.65 15.22
C ALA A 47 19.26 26.13 15.26
N HIS A 48 18.98 25.56 16.44
CA HIS A 48 18.64 24.15 16.62
C HIS A 48 17.25 23.77 16.11
N LEU A 49 16.29 24.71 16.09
CA LEU A 49 14.94 24.47 15.57
C LEU A 49 14.87 24.58 14.06
N LEU A 50 15.76 25.37 13.42
CA LEU A 50 15.82 25.51 11.95
C LEU A 50 16.23 24.22 11.25
N ALA A 51 16.99 23.34 11.90
CA ALA A 51 17.35 22.03 11.35
C ALA A 51 16.11 21.15 11.05
N LEU A 52 15.03 21.31 11.82
CA LEU A 52 13.81 20.51 11.71
C LEU A 52 13.02 20.78 10.41
N PRO A 53 12.62 22.02 10.07
CA PRO A 53 11.93 22.30 8.81
C PRO A 53 12.85 22.08 7.59
N ILE A 54 14.17 22.28 7.72
CA ILE A 54 15.13 21.95 6.67
C ILE A 54 15.14 20.44 6.40
N THR A 55 15.17 19.62 7.45
CA THR A 55 15.14 18.15 7.34
C THR A 55 13.83 17.70 6.71
N LEU A 56 12.69 18.26 7.14
CA LEU A 56 11.39 17.97 6.53
C LEU A 56 11.37 18.33 5.04
N LEU A 57 11.84 19.52 4.67
CA LEU A 57 11.89 19.96 3.28
C LEU A 57 12.79 19.05 2.43
N ALA A 58 14.01 18.78 2.89
CA ALA A 58 14.95 17.91 2.20
C ALA A 58 14.35 16.50 2.00
N TYR A 59 13.72 15.94 3.05
CA TYR A 59 13.04 14.66 2.94
C TYR A 59 11.92 14.67 1.91
N LEU A 60 11.05 15.68 1.93
CA LEU A 60 9.93 15.80 0.99
C LEU A 60 10.42 15.93 -0.46
N LEU A 61 11.50 16.67 -0.71
CA LEU A 61 12.10 16.78 -2.04
C LEU A 61 12.72 15.46 -2.51
N ILE A 62 13.46 14.76 -1.64
CA ILE A 62 14.01 13.44 -1.92
C ILE A 62 12.89 12.43 -2.19
N TRP A 63 11.86 12.42 -1.34
CA TRP A 63 10.69 11.58 -1.49
C TRP A 63 10.01 11.80 -2.85
N GLN A 64 9.75 13.06 -3.22
CA GLN A 64 9.12 13.42 -4.48
C GLN A 64 9.96 12.96 -5.70
N GLN A 65 11.27 13.15 -5.64
CA GLN A 65 12.19 12.82 -6.74
C GLN A 65 12.37 11.30 -6.91
N PHE A 66 12.56 10.56 -5.81
CA PHE A 66 13.03 9.19 -5.86
C PHE A 66 11.91 8.17 -5.60
N PHE A 67 11.06 8.40 -4.60
CA PHE A 67 10.11 7.42 -4.09
C PHE A 67 8.75 8.01 -3.67
N PRO A 68 7.94 8.58 -4.58
CA PRO A 68 6.73 9.31 -4.20
C PRO A 68 5.54 8.37 -3.89
N LEU A 69 5.77 7.32 -3.11
CA LEU A 69 4.73 6.44 -2.57
C LEU A 69 4.38 6.91 -1.15
N GLY A 70 3.08 6.93 -0.83
CA GLY A 70 2.59 7.46 0.45
C GLY A 70 3.18 6.76 1.67
N ARG A 71 3.44 5.44 1.60
CA ARG A 71 4.04 4.67 2.71
C ARG A 71 5.42 5.18 3.14
N TYR A 72 6.18 5.79 2.23
CA TYR A 72 7.48 6.33 2.56
C TYR A 72 7.41 7.68 3.26
N LEU A 73 6.25 8.32 3.38
CA LEU A 73 6.11 9.51 4.22
C LEU A 73 5.97 9.19 5.70
N LEU A 74 5.59 7.96 6.07
CA LEU A 74 5.34 7.57 7.47
C LEU A 74 6.48 7.97 8.44
N PRO A 75 7.77 7.79 8.12
CA PRO A 75 8.85 8.15 9.04
C PRO A 75 8.98 9.66 9.31
N ILE A 76 8.56 10.52 8.37
CA ILE A 76 8.72 11.99 8.50
C ILE A 76 7.47 12.67 9.09
N LEU A 77 6.32 11.99 9.12
CA LEU A 77 5.07 12.55 9.65
C LEU A 77 5.16 13.02 11.12
N PRO A 78 5.85 12.31 12.05
CA PRO A 78 6.01 12.81 13.42
C PRO A 78 6.74 14.15 13.49
N LEU A 79 7.79 14.34 12.69
CA LEU A 79 8.52 15.61 12.59
C LEU A 79 7.61 16.72 12.06
N ALA A 80 6.83 16.42 11.01
CA ALA A 80 5.86 17.37 10.46
C ALA A 80 4.79 17.76 11.49
N ALA A 81 4.29 16.80 12.28
CA ALA A 81 3.32 17.07 13.35
C ALA A 81 3.90 17.97 14.45
N VAL A 82 5.15 17.74 14.87
CA VAL A 82 5.86 18.61 15.83
C VAL A 82 6.00 20.02 15.26
N LEU A 83 6.36 20.17 13.99
CA LEU A 83 6.47 21.48 13.34
C LEU A 83 5.11 22.17 13.20
N CYS A 84 4.03 21.44 12.92
CA CYS A 84 2.68 22.01 12.94
C CYS A 84 2.28 22.48 14.34
N ALA A 85 2.62 21.74 15.40
CA ALA A 85 2.38 22.17 16.77
C ALA A 85 3.20 23.43 17.13
N LEU A 86 4.47 23.48 16.72
CA LEU A 86 5.32 24.67 16.88
C LEU A 86 4.77 25.87 16.09
N LEU A 87 4.22 25.65 14.90
CA LEU A 87 3.56 26.68 14.11
C LEU A 87 2.35 27.24 14.84
N VAL A 88 1.47 26.37 15.36
CA VAL A 88 0.33 26.78 16.17
C VAL A 88 0.79 27.57 17.39
N HIS A 89 1.83 27.10 18.09
CA HIS A 89 2.41 27.81 19.22
C HIS A 89 2.93 29.21 18.84
N ALA A 90 3.54 29.38 17.66
CA ALA A 90 4.02 30.66 17.18
C ALA A 90 2.88 31.63 16.78
N PHE A 91 1.73 31.10 16.35
CA PHE A 91 0.53 31.89 16.07
C PHE A 91 -0.22 32.30 17.34
N VAL A 92 -0.07 31.55 18.44
CA VAL A 92 -0.61 31.96 19.74
C VAL A 92 0.22 33.16 20.23
N PRO A 93 -0.39 34.36 20.39
CA PRO A 93 0.35 35.52 20.83
C PRO A 93 0.88 35.25 22.24
N GLN A 94 2.19 35.10 22.38
CA GLN A 94 2.85 34.80 23.66
C GLN A 94 2.60 35.89 24.72
N GLY A 95 2.17 37.09 24.30
CA GLY A 95 1.76 38.19 25.18
C GLY A 95 0.25 38.34 25.42
N TRP A 96 -0.63 37.47 24.92
CA TRP A 96 -2.08 37.61 25.19
C TRP A 96 -2.46 37.24 26.63
N LEU A 97 -1.71 36.32 27.24
CA LEU A 97 -1.82 35.99 28.67
C LEU A 97 -1.16 37.02 29.60
N GLU A 98 -0.19 37.78 29.10
CA GLU A 98 0.62 38.71 29.91
C GLU A 98 0.22 40.19 29.74
N ARG A 99 -0.27 40.61 28.55
CA ARG A 99 -0.72 42.00 28.31
C ARG A 99 -2.19 42.27 28.66
N ARG A 100 -2.94 41.27 29.10
CA ARG A 100 -4.26 41.46 29.71
C ARG A 100 -4.30 40.77 31.06
N SER A 101 -3.63 41.40 32.03
CA SER A 101 -3.83 41.13 33.46
C SER A 101 -5.24 41.56 33.87
N SER A 102 -6.22 40.75 33.49
CA SER A 102 -7.43 40.54 34.28
C SER A 102 -7.60 39.02 34.38
N ASN A 103 -8.01 38.52 35.54
CA ASN A 103 -8.10 37.08 35.85
C ASN A 103 -8.97 36.27 34.85
N ILE A 104 -9.71 36.95 33.96
CA ILE A 104 -10.62 36.37 32.95
C ILE A 104 -9.86 35.91 31.69
N SER A 105 -8.77 36.56 31.28
CA SER A 105 -8.04 36.22 30.03
C SER A 105 -7.27 34.89 30.13
N LYS A 106 -6.73 34.58 31.32
CA LYS A 106 -6.03 33.31 31.61
C LYS A 106 -6.98 32.12 31.68
N VAL A 107 -8.25 32.37 32.03
CA VAL A 107 -9.30 31.35 32.09
C VAL A 107 -9.94 31.10 30.72
N MET A 108 -9.89 32.05 29.77
CA MET A 108 -10.50 31.88 28.44
C MET A 108 -9.54 31.45 27.32
N GLY A 109 -8.24 31.77 27.40
CA GLY A 109 -7.28 31.45 26.34
C GLY A 109 -7.01 29.95 26.15
N THR A 110 -6.80 29.23 27.25
CA THR A 110 -6.54 27.79 27.27
C THR A 110 -7.75 26.95 26.84
N PRO A 111 -8.98 27.17 27.36
CA PRO A 111 -10.13 26.39 26.92
C PRO A 111 -10.53 26.71 25.49
N LEU A 112 -10.36 27.95 24.98
CA LEU A 112 -10.61 28.24 23.56
C LEU A 112 -9.65 27.49 22.64
N GLN A 113 -8.36 27.42 23.00
CA GLN A 113 -7.37 26.62 22.28
C GLN A 113 -7.71 25.14 22.33
N ILE A 114 -8.10 24.62 23.49
CA ILE A 114 -8.57 23.23 23.64
C ILE A 114 -9.85 23.00 22.82
N LEU A 115 -10.81 23.94 22.81
CA LEU A 115 -12.03 23.85 22.02
C LEU A 115 -11.76 23.87 20.51
N LEU A 116 -10.84 24.71 20.06
CA LEU A 116 -10.41 24.74 18.66
C LEU A 116 -9.68 23.45 18.27
N LEU A 117 -8.83 22.92 19.16
CA LEU A 117 -8.13 21.66 18.93
C LEU A 117 -9.11 20.47 18.92
N CYS A 118 -10.05 20.43 19.86
CA CYS A 118 -11.15 19.46 19.89
C CYS A 118 -12.06 19.58 18.67
N GLY A 119 -12.37 20.80 18.23
CA GLY A 119 -13.16 21.06 17.03
C GLY A 119 -12.45 20.60 15.75
N LEU A 120 -11.14 20.84 15.64
CA LEU A 120 -10.30 20.33 14.56
C LEU A 120 -10.22 18.80 14.58
N LEU A 121 -10.01 18.20 15.75
CA LEU A 121 -10.00 16.74 15.92
C LEU A 121 -11.36 16.12 15.59
N PHE A 122 -12.47 16.77 15.97
CA PHE A 122 -13.83 16.33 15.66
C PHE A 122 -14.14 16.45 14.16
N ALA A 123 -13.75 17.55 13.51
CA ALA A 123 -13.91 17.71 12.07
C ALA A 123 -13.07 16.68 11.29
N ALA A 124 -11.82 16.45 11.73
CA ALA A 124 -10.95 15.44 11.14
C ALA A 124 -11.48 14.02 11.36
N SER A 125 -12.03 13.71 12.54
CA SER A 125 -12.61 12.40 12.83
C SER A 125 -13.88 12.17 12.01
N LYS A 126 -14.77 13.16 11.91
CA LYS A 126 -15.97 13.07 11.08
C LYS A 126 -15.64 12.83 9.62
N ALA A 127 -14.71 13.62 9.04
CA ALA A 127 -14.24 13.41 7.68
C ALA A 127 -13.62 12.02 7.49
N SER A 128 -12.85 11.53 8.47
CA SER A 128 -12.26 10.19 8.44
C SER A 128 -13.32 9.09 8.50
N ILE A 129 -14.38 9.26 9.30
CA ILE A 129 -15.51 8.33 9.40
C ILE A 129 -16.29 8.30 8.09
N GLU A 130 -16.55 9.45 7.47
CA GLU A 130 -17.24 9.54 6.17
C GLU A 130 -16.42 8.83 5.08
N ILE A 131 -15.11 9.08 4.99
CA ILE A 131 -14.19 8.38 4.07
C ILE A 131 -14.17 6.88 4.35
N PHE A 132 -14.16 6.48 5.62
CA PHE A 132 -14.19 5.07 5.99
C PHE A 132 -15.50 4.41 5.59
N ALA A 133 -16.65 5.06 5.83
CA ALA A 133 -17.97 4.55 5.47
C ALA A 133 -18.09 4.35 3.95
N GLU A 134 -17.60 5.29 3.15
CA GLU A 134 -17.58 5.17 1.68
C GLU A 134 -16.70 4.00 1.22
N LYS A 135 -15.50 3.86 1.80
CA LYS A 135 -14.60 2.73 1.50
C LYS A 135 -15.17 1.39 1.96
N ALA A 136 -15.87 1.36 3.09
CA ALA A 136 -16.53 0.16 3.60
C ALA A 136 -17.70 -0.26 2.68
N ALA A 137 -18.49 0.71 2.21
CA ALA A 137 -19.60 0.45 1.28
C ALA A 137 -19.11 -0.12 -0.06
N THR A 138 -17.94 0.30 -0.52
CA THR A 138 -17.31 -0.18 -1.78
C THR A 138 -16.29 -1.29 -1.57
N TRP A 139 -16.17 -1.83 -0.35
CA TRP A 139 -15.11 -2.76 0.02
C TRP A 139 -15.14 -4.04 -0.81
N GLN A 140 -16.33 -4.62 -1.00
CA GLN A 140 -16.47 -5.86 -1.75
C GLN A 140 -16.13 -5.68 -3.23
N ALA A 141 -16.53 -4.55 -3.83
CA ALA A 141 -16.13 -4.22 -5.20
C ALA A 141 -14.62 -4.00 -5.30
N THR A 142 -14.02 -3.35 -4.30
CA THR A 142 -12.57 -3.17 -4.19
C THR A 142 -11.85 -4.52 -4.11
N LEU A 143 -12.31 -5.46 -3.28
CA LEU A 143 -11.75 -6.82 -3.21
C LEU A 143 -11.92 -7.56 -4.54
N ALA A 144 -13.12 -7.56 -5.12
CA ALA A 144 -13.40 -8.24 -6.38
C ALA A 144 -12.55 -7.72 -7.56
N SER A 145 -12.19 -6.43 -7.55
CA SER A 145 -11.29 -5.84 -8.56
C SER A 145 -9.82 -6.29 -8.43
N ARG A 146 -9.41 -6.88 -7.31
CA ARG A 146 -8.04 -7.36 -7.13
C ARG A 146 -7.85 -8.69 -7.86
N GLY A 147 -6.98 -8.70 -8.86
CA GLY A 147 -6.60 -9.90 -9.60
C GLY A 147 -5.97 -10.94 -8.67
N GLY A 148 -6.79 -11.88 -8.19
CA GLY A 148 -6.42 -12.92 -7.24
C GLY A 148 -7.48 -13.17 -6.16
N TYR A 149 -8.21 -12.15 -5.70
CA TYR A 149 -9.16 -12.29 -4.59
C TYR A 149 -10.11 -13.47 -4.78
N GLU A 150 -10.75 -13.55 -5.95
CA GLU A 150 -11.74 -14.59 -6.23
C GLU A 150 -11.12 -16.00 -6.30
N VAL A 151 -9.94 -16.13 -6.91
CA VAL A 151 -9.20 -17.40 -7.01
C VAL A 151 -8.82 -17.92 -5.63
N PHE A 152 -8.31 -17.05 -4.75
CA PHE A 152 -7.93 -17.44 -3.39
C PHE A 152 -9.11 -17.62 -2.44
N ARG A 153 -10.21 -16.89 -2.64
CA ARG A 153 -11.48 -17.12 -1.95
C ARG A 153 -12.01 -18.53 -2.26
N VAL A 154 -12.10 -18.88 -3.54
CA VAL A 154 -12.53 -20.23 -3.96
C VAL A 154 -11.56 -21.30 -3.46
N ALA A 155 -10.25 -21.06 -3.50
CA ALA A 155 -9.27 -21.98 -2.94
C ALA A 155 -9.49 -22.22 -1.44
N SER A 156 -9.79 -21.15 -0.68
CA SER A 156 -10.08 -21.25 0.76
C SER A 156 -11.35 -22.03 1.06
N GLU A 157 -12.36 -21.93 0.20
CA GLU A 157 -13.62 -22.68 0.31
C GLU A 157 -13.45 -24.17 -0.04
N ARG A 158 -12.49 -24.48 -0.92
CA ARG A 158 -12.25 -25.84 -1.43
C ARG A 158 -11.12 -26.59 -0.73
N LYS A 159 -10.38 -25.95 0.16
CA LYS A 159 -9.35 -26.64 0.95
C LYS A 159 -9.99 -27.76 1.76
N LYS A 160 -9.34 -28.91 1.76
CA LYS A 160 -9.70 -30.10 2.53
C LYS A 160 -9.19 -30.02 3.96
N THR A 161 -8.07 -29.32 4.18
CA THR A 161 -7.47 -29.15 5.50
C THR A 161 -7.04 -27.70 5.74
N PRO A 162 -6.99 -27.23 6.99
CA PRO A 162 -6.48 -25.90 7.32
C PRO A 162 -5.01 -25.68 6.93
N GLN A 163 -4.23 -26.74 6.77
CA GLN A 163 -2.80 -26.70 6.43
C GLN A 163 -2.51 -26.93 4.95
N GLU A 164 -3.54 -27.12 4.12
CA GLU A 164 -3.40 -27.34 2.67
C GLU A 164 -2.64 -26.18 2.03
N GLN A 165 -1.64 -26.50 1.21
CA GLN A 165 -0.74 -25.51 0.65
C GLN A 165 -1.22 -25.06 -0.74
N ILE A 166 -1.07 -23.77 -1.00
CA ILE A 166 -1.25 -23.20 -2.33
C ILE A 166 0.06 -22.59 -2.84
N VAL A 167 0.43 -22.91 -4.08
CA VAL A 167 1.45 -22.15 -4.80
C VAL A 167 0.77 -20.98 -5.49
N GLN A 168 1.16 -19.75 -5.16
CA GLN A 168 0.79 -18.56 -5.91
C GLN A 168 1.86 -18.24 -6.96
N ILE A 169 1.47 -18.00 -8.20
CA ILE A 169 2.39 -17.62 -9.28
C ILE A 169 1.94 -16.29 -9.88
N GLY A 170 2.69 -15.23 -9.58
CA GLY A 170 2.46 -13.90 -10.12
C GLY A 170 1.47 -13.03 -9.35
N PHE A 171 1.15 -13.39 -8.11
CA PHE A 171 0.33 -12.59 -7.21
C PHE A 171 1.19 -11.89 -6.17
N GLU A 172 1.02 -10.59 -5.99
CA GLU A 172 1.75 -9.82 -4.97
C GLU A 172 1.01 -9.79 -3.62
N ASN A 173 -0.32 -9.90 -3.65
CA ASN A 173 -1.18 -9.81 -2.47
C ASN A 173 -2.07 -11.05 -2.27
N GLY A 174 -1.82 -12.13 -3.00
CA GLY A 174 -2.64 -13.34 -2.98
C GLY A 174 -2.69 -14.01 -1.61
N ILE A 175 -1.55 -14.02 -0.92
CA ILE A 175 -1.36 -14.56 0.44
C ILE A 175 -2.39 -14.06 1.46
N TYR A 176 -2.91 -12.83 1.31
CA TYR A 176 -3.87 -12.25 2.27
C TYR A 176 -5.30 -12.78 2.10
N PHE A 177 -5.58 -13.51 1.02
CA PHE A 177 -6.91 -13.98 0.68
C PHE A 177 -7.06 -15.50 0.82
N TYR A 178 -5.98 -16.21 1.10
CA TYR A 178 -6.01 -17.65 1.33
C TYR A 178 -5.93 -17.98 2.81
N ASP A 179 -6.93 -18.72 3.28
CA ASP A 179 -6.95 -19.25 4.64
C ASP A 179 -6.16 -20.56 4.71
N GLY A 180 -4.84 -20.49 4.63
CA GLY A 180 -3.96 -21.67 4.66
C GLY A 180 -2.50 -21.28 4.45
N VAL A 181 -1.67 -22.25 4.04
CA VAL A 181 -0.25 -21.99 3.79
C VAL A 181 -0.06 -21.58 2.33
N THR A 182 0.42 -20.36 2.11
CA THR A 182 0.78 -19.87 0.77
C THR A 182 2.28 -19.93 0.58
N ILE A 183 2.72 -20.54 -0.51
CA ILE A 183 4.10 -20.46 -1.00
C ILE A 183 4.09 -19.86 -2.41
N GLY A 184 5.24 -19.41 -2.92
CA GLY A 184 5.28 -18.70 -4.20
C GLY A 184 5.52 -17.21 -4.03
N ASP A 185 6.75 -16.78 -4.28
CA ASP A 185 7.12 -15.37 -4.37
C ASP A 185 8.39 -15.22 -5.22
N TRP A 186 8.83 -13.99 -5.44
CA TRP A 186 10.16 -13.64 -5.95
C TRP A 186 11.27 -14.14 -5.02
N PHE A 187 11.02 -14.08 -3.71
CA PHE A 187 11.98 -14.43 -2.68
C PHE A 187 11.33 -15.38 -1.67
N GLY A 188 11.78 -16.65 -1.63
CA GLY A 188 11.24 -17.62 -0.69
C GLY A 188 11.43 -19.06 -1.14
N ILE A 189 10.71 -19.96 -0.46
CA ILE A 189 10.53 -21.35 -0.87
C ILE A 189 9.47 -21.38 -1.99
N GLY A 190 9.72 -22.14 -3.06
CA GLY A 190 8.84 -22.12 -4.24
C GLY A 190 8.96 -20.81 -5.01
N ARG A 191 10.16 -20.41 -5.45
CA ARG A 191 10.34 -19.16 -6.21
C ARG A 191 9.65 -19.25 -7.57
N TYR A 192 9.19 -18.12 -8.10
CA TYR A 192 8.56 -18.09 -9.43
C TYR A 192 9.44 -18.70 -10.53
N SER A 193 10.76 -18.58 -10.44
CA SER A 193 11.70 -19.20 -11.39
C SER A 193 11.65 -20.73 -11.43
N GLN A 194 11.04 -21.38 -10.43
CA GLN A 194 10.83 -22.83 -10.39
C GLN A 194 9.58 -23.26 -11.15
N PHE A 195 8.66 -22.33 -11.42
CA PHE A 195 7.38 -22.59 -12.09
C PHE A 195 7.22 -21.80 -13.40
N THR A 196 8.19 -20.96 -13.75
CA THR A 196 8.15 -20.09 -14.92
C THR A 196 9.46 -20.18 -15.72
N ARG A 197 9.36 -19.94 -17.03
CA ARG A 197 10.49 -19.83 -17.96
C ARG A 197 10.34 -18.57 -18.79
N LEU A 198 11.43 -18.05 -19.34
CA LEU A 198 11.36 -16.98 -20.33
C LEU A 198 10.88 -17.57 -21.66
N ASN A 199 9.85 -16.98 -22.25
CA ASN A 199 9.49 -17.25 -23.63
C ASN A 199 10.40 -16.42 -24.55
N LEU A 200 11.39 -17.09 -25.15
CA LEU A 200 12.35 -16.47 -26.05
C LEU A 200 11.78 -16.20 -27.46
N ASP A 201 10.61 -16.77 -27.77
CA ASP A 201 10.01 -16.70 -29.10
C ASP A 201 9.10 -15.47 -29.27
N LYS A 202 8.80 -14.73 -28.19
CA LYS A 202 7.93 -13.55 -28.20
C LYS A 202 8.58 -12.35 -27.48
N PRO A 203 9.18 -11.39 -28.21
CA PRO A 203 9.61 -10.11 -27.64
C PRO A 203 8.40 -9.22 -27.27
N PRO A 204 8.42 -8.49 -26.15
CA PRO A 204 9.44 -8.49 -25.10
C PRO A 204 9.32 -9.78 -24.28
N TYR A 205 10.42 -10.54 -24.15
CA TYR A 205 10.46 -11.87 -23.54
C TYR A 205 9.55 -11.98 -22.31
N VAL A 206 8.38 -12.59 -22.49
CA VAL A 206 7.37 -12.71 -21.44
C VAL A 206 7.66 -13.97 -20.64
N GLY A 207 7.52 -13.92 -19.32
CA GLY A 207 7.55 -15.13 -18.52
C GLY A 207 6.34 -16.01 -18.85
N GLU A 208 6.56 -17.28 -19.10
CA GLU A 208 5.55 -18.30 -19.35
C GLU A 208 5.57 -19.32 -18.21
N ILE A 209 4.42 -19.86 -17.84
CA ILE A 209 4.35 -21.02 -16.93
C ILE A 209 5.02 -22.23 -17.62
N VAL A 210 5.83 -22.98 -16.87
CA VAL A 210 6.51 -24.18 -17.39
C VAL A 210 5.50 -25.24 -17.83
N ALA A 211 5.88 -26.12 -18.76
CA ALA A 211 5.00 -27.15 -19.30
C ALA A 211 4.27 -27.97 -18.22
N PRO A 212 3.04 -28.49 -18.48
CA PRO A 212 2.20 -29.14 -17.48
C PRO A 212 2.89 -30.20 -16.61
N GLN A 213 3.68 -31.09 -17.21
CA GLN A 213 4.42 -32.11 -16.46
C GLN A 213 5.49 -31.49 -15.56
N ALA A 214 6.25 -30.52 -16.07
CA ALA A 214 7.27 -29.83 -15.30
C ALA A 214 6.67 -29.01 -14.16
N LEU A 215 5.48 -28.42 -14.36
CA LEU A 215 4.74 -27.74 -13.30
C LEU A 215 4.33 -28.74 -12.23
N LEU A 216 3.76 -29.88 -12.61
CA LEU A 216 3.36 -30.95 -11.70
C LEU A 216 4.55 -31.42 -10.85
N ASP A 217 5.66 -31.77 -11.50
CA ASP A 217 6.88 -32.22 -10.83
C ASP A 217 7.47 -31.15 -9.89
N ALA A 218 7.38 -29.87 -10.28
CA ALA A 218 7.84 -28.76 -9.46
C ALA A 218 6.97 -28.56 -8.22
N VAL A 219 5.65 -28.60 -8.33
CA VAL A 219 4.73 -28.39 -7.19
C VAL A 219 4.68 -29.61 -6.26
N SER A 220 4.85 -30.83 -6.78
CA SER A 220 4.88 -32.05 -5.96
C SER A 220 6.03 -32.05 -4.95
N LYS A 221 7.17 -31.41 -5.26
CA LYS A 221 8.31 -31.26 -4.33
C LYS A 221 7.97 -30.46 -3.08
N PHE A 222 6.93 -29.64 -3.14
CA PHE A 222 6.47 -28.81 -2.03
C PHE A 222 5.21 -29.38 -1.36
N HIS A 223 4.73 -30.56 -1.78
CA HIS A 223 3.48 -31.15 -1.31
C HIS A 223 2.29 -30.19 -1.46
N VAL A 224 2.22 -29.49 -2.60
CA VAL A 224 1.19 -28.48 -2.87
C VAL A 224 0.00 -29.10 -3.58
N GLU A 225 -1.19 -28.79 -3.07
CA GLU A 225 -2.45 -29.33 -3.58
C GLU A 225 -3.21 -28.36 -4.50
N MET A 226 -2.91 -27.07 -4.42
CA MET A 226 -3.53 -26.04 -5.27
C MET A 226 -2.51 -25.09 -5.87
N ILE A 227 -2.79 -24.59 -7.07
CA ILE A 227 -1.92 -23.67 -7.79
C ILE A 227 -2.77 -22.51 -8.29
N ALA A 228 -2.47 -21.31 -7.83
CA ALA A 228 -3.03 -20.08 -8.37
C ALA A 228 -2.07 -19.50 -9.41
N VAL A 229 -2.54 -19.24 -10.62
CA VAL A 229 -1.76 -18.65 -11.72
C VAL A 229 -2.33 -17.29 -12.13
N ASN A 230 -1.50 -16.25 -12.14
CA ASN A 230 -1.84 -14.93 -12.69
C ASN A 230 -1.48 -14.87 -14.19
N ALA A 231 -2.45 -15.17 -15.05
CA ALA A 231 -2.34 -15.08 -16.50
C ALA A 231 -2.23 -13.63 -17.03
N GLY A 232 -2.53 -12.63 -16.20
CA GLY A 232 -2.25 -11.22 -16.53
C GLY A 232 -0.76 -10.86 -16.43
N ARG A 233 0.04 -11.65 -15.69
CA ARG A 233 1.49 -11.41 -15.50
C ARG A 233 2.36 -12.39 -16.27
N PHE A 234 1.90 -13.63 -16.43
CA PHE A 234 2.63 -14.69 -17.12
C PHE A 234 1.79 -15.25 -18.25
N GLN A 235 2.42 -15.61 -19.37
CA GLN A 235 1.73 -16.34 -20.43
C GLN A 235 1.28 -17.70 -19.89
N PHE A 236 -0.02 -17.97 -20.00
CA PHE A 236 -0.64 -19.19 -19.52
C PHE A 236 -1.78 -19.60 -20.46
N GLU A 237 -1.72 -20.83 -20.95
CA GLU A 237 -2.71 -21.42 -21.84
C GLU A 237 -3.40 -22.59 -21.10
N PRO A 238 -4.58 -22.38 -20.49
CA PRO A 238 -5.18 -23.36 -19.57
C PRO A 238 -5.45 -24.72 -20.21
N ASP A 239 -5.74 -24.75 -21.51
CA ASP A 239 -6.07 -25.98 -22.22
C ASP A 239 -4.91 -26.98 -22.25
N LYS A 240 -3.66 -26.51 -22.24
CA LYS A 240 -2.47 -27.37 -22.13
C LYS A 240 -2.43 -28.16 -20.82
N TYR A 241 -3.04 -27.63 -19.75
CA TYR A 241 -2.92 -28.19 -18.40
C TYR A 241 -4.07 -29.15 -18.04
N ARG A 242 -5.18 -29.15 -18.80
CA ARG A 242 -6.39 -29.94 -18.47
C ARG A 242 -6.17 -31.44 -18.34
N THR A 243 -5.14 -32.00 -18.96
CA THR A 243 -4.83 -33.44 -18.86
C THR A 243 -4.37 -33.81 -17.45
N LEU A 244 -3.53 -32.97 -16.83
CA LEU A 244 -2.91 -33.24 -15.52
C LEU A 244 -3.55 -32.46 -14.37
N PHE A 245 -4.27 -31.39 -14.68
CA PHE A 245 -4.86 -30.49 -13.69
C PHE A 245 -6.36 -30.34 -13.93
N GLU A 246 -7.10 -30.23 -12.84
CA GLU A 246 -8.46 -29.74 -12.81
C GLU A 246 -8.43 -28.21 -12.66
N VAL A 247 -9.23 -27.51 -13.47
CA VAL A 247 -9.37 -26.05 -13.39
C VAL A 247 -10.57 -25.75 -12.50
N GLU A 248 -10.32 -25.32 -11.27
CA GLU A 248 -11.35 -25.15 -10.25
C GLU A 248 -12.02 -23.77 -10.27
N ALA A 249 -11.30 -22.74 -10.70
CA ALA A 249 -11.79 -21.38 -10.81
C ALA A 249 -11.10 -20.63 -11.95
N VAL A 250 -11.85 -19.76 -12.63
CA VAL A 250 -11.36 -18.92 -13.73
C VAL A 250 -11.85 -17.50 -13.54
N THR A 251 -10.95 -16.55 -13.70
CA THR A 251 -11.23 -15.11 -13.78
C THR A 251 -10.55 -14.56 -15.03
N PRO A 252 -10.84 -13.31 -15.44
CA PRO A 252 -10.23 -12.74 -16.66
C PRO A 252 -8.69 -12.76 -16.68
N THR A 253 -8.04 -12.77 -15.51
CA THR A 253 -6.58 -12.69 -15.39
C THR A 253 -5.96 -13.79 -14.53
N ALA A 254 -6.75 -14.72 -13.99
CA ALA A 254 -6.23 -15.72 -13.06
C ALA A 254 -7.01 -17.04 -13.07
N TYR A 255 -6.28 -18.11 -12.73
CA TYR A 255 -6.76 -19.49 -12.73
C TYR A 255 -6.40 -20.19 -11.42
N LEU A 256 -7.31 -21.01 -10.90
CA LEU A 256 -7.04 -21.99 -9.85
C LEU A 256 -6.93 -23.37 -10.47
N LEU A 257 -5.83 -24.06 -10.22
CA LEU A 257 -5.56 -25.41 -10.69
C LEU A 257 -5.38 -26.35 -9.50
N ARG A 258 -5.85 -27.58 -9.64
CA ARG A 258 -5.63 -28.67 -8.69
C ARG A 258 -5.05 -29.86 -9.45
N PRO A 259 -3.92 -30.45 -9.04
CA PRO A 259 -3.42 -31.68 -9.67
C PRO A 259 -4.49 -32.78 -9.61
N LYS A 260 -4.76 -33.43 -10.74
CA LYS A 260 -5.57 -34.65 -10.73
C LYS A 260 -4.77 -35.72 -9.98
N ALA A 261 -5.44 -36.51 -9.16
CA ALA A 261 -4.81 -37.65 -8.50
C ALA A 261 -4.05 -38.48 -9.56
N ARG A 262 -2.80 -38.87 -9.25
CA ARG A 262 -2.09 -39.84 -10.09
C ARG A 262 -3.00 -41.07 -10.18
N ILE A 263 -3.42 -41.40 -11.39
CA ILE A 263 -3.87 -42.75 -11.69
C ILE A 263 -2.57 -43.54 -11.70
N ASP A 264 -2.24 -44.12 -10.55
CA ASP A 264 -1.13 -45.07 -10.44
C ASP A 264 -1.39 -46.30 -11.32
#